data_AF-A0A0B8Q807-F1
#
_entry.id   AF-A0A0B8Q807-F1
#
_cell.length_a   1.000
_cell.length_b   1.000
_cell.length_c   1.000
_cell.angle_alpha   90.00
_cell.angle_beta   90.00
_cell.angle_gamma   90.00
#
_symmetry.space_group_name_H-M   'P 1'
#
loop_
_entity.id
_entity.type
_entity.pdbx_description
1 polymer ?
#
loop_
_entity_poly.entity_id
_entity_poly.type
_entity_poly.pdbx_seq_one_letter_code
_entity_poly.pdbx_strand_id
1 'polypeptide(L)'
;MAAHAIDPTLTNPNFSFPYIAATVLPVGIGMIVLIAGLSATMSSASSDAIAGVSILLRDVYVMFTGRVPAKESMLKYSRLALVIVIGMALLFALTSNDIIGYITKMISTVMSGMFVCGMLGRFWKRYNWQGAIATLVGASVASFTVMLNADFTAFWGNPVIPSCLFALTAGVVVSLVTPANQVTPEQAKAILDEERAAMEMEVSEEKAEERAPQRPATAN
;
A
#
# COMPACT_ATOMS: atom_id res chain seq x y z
N MET A 1 25.11 9.66 13.48
CA MET A 1 26.42 9.51 14.15
C MET A 1 27.56 10.07 13.28
N ALA A 2 27.91 9.47 12.15
CA ALA A 2 29.04 9.94 11.33
C ALA A 2 28.87 11.37 10.76
N ALA A 3 27.69 11.68 10.19
CA ALA A 3 27.43 13.03 9.67
C ALA A 3 27.42 14.11 10.76
N HIS A 4 26.85 13.78 11.92
CA HIS A 4 26.81 14.69 13.07
C HIS A 4 28.19 14.93 13.69
N ALA A 5 29.10 13.96 13.60
CA ALA A 5 30.49 14.13 14.05
C ALA A 5 31.30 15.07 13.14
N ILE A 6 30.93 15.17 11.86
CA ILE A 6 31.55 16.07 10.88
C ILE A 6 30.93 17.47 10.99
N ASP A 7 29.62 17.57 11.14
CA ASP A 7 28.91 18.83 11.35
C ASP A 7 27.91 18.73 12.51
N PRO A 8 28.26 19.28 13.68
CA PRO A 8 27.38 19.34 14.83
C PRO A 8 26.12 20.18 14.62
N THR A 9 26.10 21.06 13.61
CA THR A 9 24.97 21.97 13.33
C THR A 9 23.88 21.33 12.49
N LEU A 10 24.12 20.14 11.92
CA LEU A 10 23.14 19.38 11.15
C LEU A 10 21.97 18.94 12.05
N THR A 11 20.92 19.75 12.07
CA THR A 11 19.80 19.61 13.00
C THR A 11 18.81 18.52 12.58
N ASN A 12 18.73 18.22 11.27
CA ASN A 12 17.83 17.20 10.75
C ASN A 12 18.63 15.98 10.23
N PRO A 13 18.51 14.81 10.91
CA PRO A 13 19.22 13.59 10.52
C PRO A 13 18.91 13.10 9.10
N ASN A 14 17.76 13.44 8.53
CA ASN A 14 17.36 12.99 7.19
C ASN A 14 18.28 13.54 6.08
N PHE A 15 18.95 14.67 6.33
CA PHE A 15 19.92 15.23 5.38
C PHE A 15 21.34 14.68 5.55
N SER A 16 21.56 13.74 6.47
CA SER A 16 22.90 13.19 6.75
C SER A 16 23.56 12.60 5.49
N PHE A 17 22.79 11.82 4.71
CA PHE A 17 23.32 11.20 3.50
C PHE A 17 23.68 12.22 2.41
N PRO A 18 22.77 13.11 1.96
CA PRO A 18 23.11 14.08 0.92
C PRO A 18 24.19 15.07 1.37
N TYR A 19 24.21 15.44 2.66
CA TYR A 19 25.26 16.31 3.21
C TYR A 19 26.65 15.69 3.07
N ILE A 20 26.80 14.42 3.48
CA ILE A 20 28.09 13.74 3.39
C ILE A 20 28.51 13.49 1.94
N ALA A 21 27.57 13.13 1.07
CA ALA A 21 27.85 12.96 -0.35
C ALA A 21 28.34 14.27 -1.00
N ALA A 22 27.85 15.42 -0.54
CA ALA A 22 28.25 16.73 -1.08
C ALA A 22 29.55 17.28 -0.47
N THR A 23 29.84 17.00 0.81
CA THR A 23 30.94 17.65 1.56
C THR A 23 32.19 16.79 1.67
N VAL A 24 32.06 15.46 1.68
CA VAL A 24 33.18 14.54 1.94
C VAL A 24 33.70 13.90 0.65
N LEU A 25 32.81 13.62 -0.31
CA LEU A 25 33.21 12.95 -1.55
C LEU A 25 33.82 13.93 -2.57
N PRO A 26 34.74 13.46 -3.44
CA PRO A 26 35.16 14.24 -4.60
C PRO A 26 33.96 14.60 -5.47
N VAL A 27 33.92 15.82 -6.01
CA VAL A 27 32.76 16.39 -6.72
C VAL A 27 32.15 15.43 -7.76
N GLY A 28 32.98 14.79 -8.58
CA GLY A 28 32.50 13.84 -9.60
C GLY A 28 31.78 12.63 -9.01
N ILE A 29 32.31 12.06 -7.91
CA ILE A 29 31.72 10.90 -7.23
C ILE A 29 30.48 11.33 -6.45
N GLY A 30 30.55 12.45 -5.73
CA GLY A 30 29.41 13.00 -5.00
C GLY A 30 28.20 13.24 -5.89
N MET A 31 28.40 13.82 -7.07
CA MET A 31 27.33 14.01 -8.06
C MET A 31 26.74 12.69 -8.55
N ILE A 32 27.58 11.70 -8.90
CA ILE A 32 27.10 10.38 -9.33
C ILE A 32 26.26 9.73 -8.23
N VAL A 33 26.71 9.78 -6.98
CA VAL A 33 26.00 9.18 -5.83
C VAL A 33 24.65 9.86 -5.59
N LEU A 34 24.59 11.18 -5.63
CA LEU A 34 23.34 11.93 -5.46
C LEU A 34 22.35 11.65 -6.60
N ILE A 35 22.82 11.64 -7.85
CA ILE A 35 21.98 11.31 -9.01
C ILE A 35 21.50 9.86 -8.94
N ALA A 36 22.35 8.92 -8.52
CA ALA A 36 21.97 7.53 -8.33
C ALA A 36 20.89 7.37 -7.24
N GLY A 37 21.02 8.09 -6.11
CA GLY A 37 20.00 8.11 -5.07
C GLY A 37 18.66 8.67 -5.58
N LEU A 38 18.69 9.79 -6.31
CA LEU A 38 17.49 10.37 -6.93
C LEU A 38 16.85 9.39 -7.92
N SER A 39 17.65 8.78 -8.80
CA SER A 39 17.17 7.78 -9.76
C SER A 39 16.50 6.59 -9.08
N ALA A 40 17.11 6.05 -8.01
CA ALA A 40 16.53 4.97 -7.22
C ALA A 40 15.17 5.37 -6.62
N THR A 41 15.07 6.57 -6.04
CA THR A 41 13.79 7.06 -5.48
C THR A 41 12.71 7.25 -6.54
N MET A 42 13.06 7.73 -7.75
CA MET A 42 12.09 7.86 -8.85
C MET A 42 11.61 6.50 -9.36
N SER A 43 12.50 5.50 -9.41
CA SER A 43 12.12 4.14 -9.81
C SER A 43 11.12 3.49 -8.82
N SER A 44 11.34 3.65 -7.52
CA SER A 44 10.39 3.17 -6.50
C SER A 44 9.08 3.95 -6.55
N ALA A 45 9.16 5.29 -6.58
CA ALA A 45 7.97 6.14 -6.60
C ALA A 45 7.08 5.88 -7.82
N SER A 46 7.65 5.64 -8.99
CA SER A 46 6.87 5.28 -10.19
C SER A 46 6.17 3.92 -10.06
N SER A 47 6.85 2.93 -9.49
CA SER A 47 6.27 1.60 -9.24
C SER A 47 5.12 1.68 -8.23
N ASP A 48 5.30 2.42 -7.14
CA ASP A 48 4.28 2.62 -6.11
C ASP A 48 3.09 3.42 -6.64
N ALA A 49 3.33 4.45 -7.46
CA ALA A 49 2.26 5.22 -8.08
C ALA A 49 1.43 4.36 -9.04
N ILE A 50 2.05 3.51 -9.85
CA ILE A 50 1.34 2.59 -10.74
C ILE A 50 0.53 1.56 -9.92
N ALA A 51 1.13 1.00 -8.87
CA ALA A 51 0.44 0.08 -7.97
C ALA A 51 -0.78 0.76 -7.32
N GLY A 52 -0.63 1.98 -6.80
CA GLY A 52 -1.70 2.76 -6.20
C GLY A 52 -2.82 3.10 -7.18
N VAL A 53 -2.48 3.49 -8.41
CA VAL A 53 -3.47 3.72 -9.48
C VAL A 53 -4.23 2.43 -9.81
N SER A 54 -3.53 1.28 -9.90
CA SER A 54 -4.17 0.00 -10.16
C SER A 54 -5.14 -0.39 -9.04
N ILE A 55 -4.75 -0.23 -7.78
CA ILE A 55 -5.61 -0.51 -6.62
C ILE A 55 -6.84 0.41 -6.65
N LEU A 56 -6.65 1.71 -6.94
CA LEU A 56 -7.75 2.66 -6.98
C LEU A 56 -8.76 2.33 -8.09
N LEU A 57 -8.30 1.94 -9.28
CA LEU A 57 -9.19 1.65 -10.40
C LEU A 57 -9.77 0.24 -10.42
N ARG A 58 -9.05 -0.76 -9.92
CA ARG A 58 -9.50 -2.16 -9.97
C ARG A 58 -10.19 -2.60 -8.69
N ASP A 59 -9.76 -2.09 -7.55
CA ASP A 59 -10.31 -2.52 -6.27
C ASP A 59 -11.31 -1.48 -5.77
N VAL A 60 -10.88 -0.22 -5.61
CA VAL A 60 -11.73 0.82 -5.02
C VAL A 60 -12.86 1.23 -5.95
N TYR A 61 -12.57 1.52 -7.22
CA TYR A 61 -13.60 1.94 -8.18
C TYR A 61 -14.67 0.85 -8.35
N VAL A 62 -14.25 -0.40 -8.60
CA VAL A 62 -15.18 -1.53 -8.76
C VAL A 62 -15.99 -1.78 -7.48
N MET A 63 -15.39 -1.65 -6.30
CA MET A 63 -16.10 -1.77 -5.03
C MET A 63 -17.23 -0.73 -4.88
N PHE A 64 -17.06 0.48 -5.43
CA PHE A 64 -18.08 1.54 -5.35
C PHE A 64 -19.07 1.56 -6.51
N THR A 65 -18.63 1.28 -7.74
CA THR A 65 -19.47 1.38 -8.95
C THR A 65 -20.00 0.03 -9.42
N GLY A 66 -19.45 -1.09 -8.91
CA GLY A 66 -19.80 -2.45 -9.30
C GLY A 66 -19.36 -2.84 -10.71
N ARG A 67 -18.61 -1.97 -11.41
CA ARG A 67 -18.19 -2.19 -12.81
C ARG A 67 -16.79 -1.67 -13.04
N VAL A 68 -16.07 -2.28 -13.97
CA VAL A 68 -14.78 -1.76 -14.43
C VAL A 68 -14.98 -0.46 -15.23
N PRO A 69 -14.06 0.51 -15.16
CA PRO A 69 -14.13 1.71 -15.99
C PRO A 69 -14.03 1.37 -17.50
N ALA A 70 -14.94 1.91 -18.31
CA ALA A 70 -14.91 1.75 -19.78
C ALA A 70 -13.58 2.22 -20.38
N LYS A 71 -13.03 1.51 -21.39
CA LYS A 71 -11.72 1.79 -21.98
C LYS A 71 -11.56 3.21 -22.49
N GLU A 72 -12.59 3.78 -23.12
CA GLU A 72 -12.57 5.15 -23.64
C GLU A 72 -12.23 6.19 -22.57
N SER A 73 -12.65 5.93 -21.34
CA SER A 73 -12.39 6.79 -20.18
C SER A 73 -11.29 6.25 -19.28
N MET A 74 -10.82 5.00 -19.48
CA MET A 74 -9.79 4.36 -18.65
C MET A 74 -8.49 5.16 -18.63
N LEU A 75 -8.06 5.73 -19.76
CA LEU A 75 -6.88 6.61 -19.80
C LEU A 75 -7.08 7.89 -18.99
N LYS A 76 -8.28 8.48 -19.06
CA LYS A 76 -8.62 9.69 -18.29
C LYS A 76 -8.68 9.39 -16.79
N TYR A 77 -9.35 8.31 -16.41
CA TYR A 77 -9.44 7.86 -15.02
C TYR A 77 -8.08 7.46 -14.45
N SER A 78 -7.22 6.80 -15.23
CA SER A 78 -5.85 6.46 -14.81
C SER A 78 -5.01 7.71 -14.55
N ARG A 79 -5.10 8.71 -15.43
CA ARG A 79 -4.40 10.00 -15.22
C ARG A 79 -4.95 10.75 -14.01
N LEU A 80 -6.27 10.78 -13.82
CA LEU A 80 -6.89 11.40 -12.65
C LEU A 80 -6.49 10.67 -11.35
N ALA A 81 -6.57 9.34 -11.35
CA ALA A 81 -6.13 8.51 -10.22
C ALA A 81 -4.66 8.76 -9.89
N LEU A 82 -3.80 8.90 -10.91
CA LEU A 82 -2.38 9.22 -10.71
C LEU A 82 -2.19 10.57 -10.01
N VAL A 83 -2.90 11.61 -10.47
CA VAL A 83 -2.86 12.94 -9.84
C VAL A 83 -3.36 12.87 -8.40
N ILE A 84 -4.41 12.09 -8.12
CA ILE A 84 -4.94 11.91 -6.76
C ILE A 84 -3.93 11.18 -5.87
N VAL A 85 -3.36 10.06 -6.33
CA VAL A 85 -2.41 9.25 -5.57
C VAL A 85 -1.14 10.05 -5.26
N ILE A 86 -0.55 10.70 -6.27
CA ILE A 86 0.65 11.53 -6.08
C ILE A 86 0.32 12.77 -5.23
N GLY A 87 -0.84 13.39 -5.43
CA GLY A 87 -1.30 14.53 -4.65
C GLY A 87 -1.46 14.21 -3.17
N MET A 88 -2.07 13.08 -2.83
CA MET A 88 -2.17 12.61 -1.44
C MET A 88 -0.81 12.23 -0.86
N ALA A 89 0.04 11.55 -1.64
CA ALA A 89 1.40 11.22 -1.20
C ALA A 89 2.21 12.49 -0.88
N LEU A 90 2.11 13.53 -1.72
CA LEU A 90 2.73 14.83 -1.49
C LEU A 90 2.16 15.52 -0.24
N LEU A 91 0.84 15.52 -0.08
CA LEU A 91 0.19 16.10 1.10
C LEU A 91 0.74 15.47 2.38
N PHE A 92 0.79 14.13 2.46
CA PHE A 92 1.34 13.46 3.64
C PHE A 92 2.84 13.69 3.81
N ALA A 93 3.62 13.71 2.72
CA ALA A 93 5.04 14.02 2.77
C ALA A 93 5.32 15.41 3.37
N LEU A 94 4.50 16.42 3.04
CA LEU A 94 4.64 17.77 3.58
C LEU A 94 4.32 17.88 5.07
N THR A 95 3.63 16.90 5.66
CA THR A 95 3.29 16.90 7.10
C THR A 95 4.38 16.32 7.99
N SER A 96 5.40 15.65 7.42
CA SER A 96 6.42 14.96 8.20
C SER A 96 7.83 15.49 7.94
N ASN A 97 8.54 15.81 9.02
CA ASN A 97 9.97 16.17 8.99
C ASN A 97 10.88 15.03 9.46
N ASP A 98 10.31 13.87 9.80
CA ASP A 98 11.01 12.67 10.27
C ASP A 98 10.56 11.45 9.47
N ILE A 99 11.41 11.02 8.53
CA ILE A 99 11.12 9.90 7.62
C ILE A 99 11.07 8.58 8.39
N ILE A 100 12.00 8.36 9.32
CA ILE A 100 12.10 7.10 10.07
C ILE A 100 10.89 6.95 10.99
N GLY A 101 10.54 8.00 11.73
CA GLY A 101 9.35 8.01 12.57
C GLY A 101 8.07 7.83 11.76
N TYR A 102 7.97 8.47 10.60
CA TYR A 102 6.81 8.33 9.70
C TYR A 102 6.64 6.88 9.21
N ILE A 103 7.69 6.28 8.67
CA ILE A 103 7.68 4.88 8.19
C ILE A 103 7.32 3.94 9.35
N THR A 104 7.92 4.14 10.52
CA THR A 104 7.68 3.30 11.68
C THR A 104 6.21 3.31 12.12
N LYS A 105 5.59 4.50 12.18
CA LYS A 105 4.17 4.67 12.52
C LYS A 105 3.24 4.08 11.46
N MET A 106 3.63 4.18 10.18
CA MET A 106 2.87 3.59 9.08
C MET A 106 2.92 2.06 9.11
N ILE A 107 4.10 1.49 9.36
CA ILE A 107 4.30 0.04 9.54
C ILE A 107 3.45 -0.48 10.69
N SER A 108 3.49 0.19 11.85
CA SER A 108 2.75 -0.25 13.04
C SER A 108 1.24 -0.16 12.90
N THR A 109 0.74 0.77 12.08
CA THR A 109 -0.69 1.03 11.96
C THR A 109 -1.35 0.13 10.91
N VAL A 110 -0.66 -0.12 9.79
CA VAL A 110 -1.23 -0.84 8.64
C VAL A 110 -0.50 -2.15 8.35
N MET A 111 0.84 -2.14 8.22
CA MET A 111 1.58 -3.32 7.76
C MET A 111 1.58 -4.46 8.78
N SER A 112 1.58 -4.17 10.09
CA SER A 112 1.46 -5.18 11.15
C SER A 112 0.17 -6.01 11.01
N GLY A 113 -0.97 -5.36 10.77
CA GLY A 113 -2.25 -6.02 10.55
C GLY A 113 -2.25 -6.87 9.28
N MET A 114 -1.71 -6.33 8.17
CA MET A 114 -1.57 -7.08 6.92
C MET A 114 -0.66 -8.31 7.07
N PHE A 115 0.44 -8.17 7.82
CA PHE A 115 1.34 -9.29 8.13
C PHE A 115 0.61 -10.40 8.89
N VAL A 116 -0.10 -10.06 9.97
CA VAL A 116 -0.85 -11.04 10.76
C VAL A 116 -1.99 -11.66 9.94
N CYS A 117 -2.69 -10.87 9.12
CA CYS A 117 -3.70 -11.38 8.19
C CYS A 117 -3.11 -12.40 7.21
N GLY A 118 -1.95 -12.10 6.62
CA GLY A 118 -1.27 -13.01 5.69
C GLY A 118 -0.84 -14.31 6.38
N MET A 119 -0.30 -14.21 7.59
CA MET A 119 0.10 -15.37 8.40
C MET A 119 -1.11 -16.26 8.76
N LEU A 120 -2.16 -15.67 9.34
CA LEU A 120 -3.36 -16.42 9.73
C LEU A 120 -4.08 -16.99 8.51
N GLY A 121 -4.23 -16.21 7.44
CA GLY A 121 -4.87 -16.67 6.20
C GLY A 121 -4.11 -17.80 5.52
N ARG A 122 -2.77 -17.81 5.57
CA ARG A 122 -1.96 -18.85 4.91
C ARG A 122 -1.81 -20.12 5.74
N PHE A 123 -1.70 -20.00 7.06
CA PHE A 123 -1.35 -21.12 7.93
C PHE A 123 -2.52 -21.65 8.77
N TRP A 124 -3.63 -20.91 8.91
CA TRP A 124 -4.76 -21.31 9.74
C TRP A 124 -6.05 -21.44 8.95
N LYS A 125 -6.44 -22.69 8.67
CA LYS A 125 -7.62 -23.01 7.84
C LYS A 125 -8.96 -22.49 8.38
N ARG A 126 -9.04 -22.17 9.68
CA ARG A 126 -10.27 -21.64 10.31
C ARG A 126 -10.41 -20.12 10.11
N TYR A 127 -9.39 -19.44 9.62
CA TYR A 127 -9.42 -18.00 9.45
C TYR A 127 -10.50 -17.57 8.45
N ASN A 128 -11.34 -16.62 8.86
CA ASN A 128 -12.47 -16.12 8.07
C ASN A 128 -12.43 -14.60 7.87
N TRP A 129 -13.33 -14.07 7.05
CA TRP A 129 -13.34 -12.65 6.69
C TRP A 129 -13.61 -11.73 7.90
N GLN A 130 -14.41 -12.17 8.87
CA GLN A 130 -14.65 -11.42 10.10
C GLN A 130 -13.38 -11.33 10.94
N GLY A 131 -12.64 -12.45 11.06
CA GLY A 131 -11.31 -12.50 11.64
C GLY A 131 -10.33 -11.58 10.93
N ALA A 132 -10.36 -11.54 9.60
CA ALA A 132 -9.53 -10.63 8.80
C ALA A 132 -9.79 -9.16 9.10
N ILE A 133 -11.05 -8.74 9.16
CA ILE A 133 -11.40 -7.37 9.53
C ILE A 133 -10.96 -7.07 10.96
N ALA A 134 -11.20 -8.00 11.90
CA ALA A 134 -10.79 -7.83 13.30
C ALA A 134 -9.27 -7.70 13.47
N THR A 135 -8.48 -8.47 12.70
CA THR A 135 -7.02 -8.36 12.67
C THR A 135 -6.57 -6.98 12.17
N LEU A 136 -7.12 -6.50 11.05
CA LEU A 136 -6.74 -5.22 10.45
C LEU A 136 -7.12 -4.04 11.36
N VAL A 137 -8.36 -4.02 11.84
CA VAL A 137 -8.85 -2.96 12.74
C VAL A 137 -8.13 -3.04 14.08
N GLY A 138 -7.92 -4.24 14.61
CA GLY A 138 -7.19 -4.47 15.85
C GLY A 138 -5.77 -3.92 15.81
N ALA A 139 -5.03 -4.17 14.73
CA ALA A 139 -3.69 -3.62 14.52
C ALA A 139 -3.70 -2.09 14.58
N SER A 140 -4.61 -1.46 13.83
CA SER A 140 -4.73 0.01 13.78
C SER A 140 -5.10 0.59 15.15
N VAL A 141 -6.11 0.03 15.83
CA VAL A 141 -6.56 0.49 17.15
C VAL A 141 -5.45 0.36 18.19
N ALA A 142 -4.73 -0.76 18.22
CA ALA A 142 -3.62 -0.95 19.14
C ALA A 142 -2.46 0.02 18.85
N SER A 143 -2.13 0.25 17.57
CA SER A 143 -1.13 1.24 17.16
C SER A 143 -1.49 2.64 17.65
N PHE A 144 -2.72 3.10 17.40
CA PHE A 144 -3.19 4.42 17.87
C PHE A 144 -3.23 4.50 19.39
N THR A 145 -3.66 3.44 20.08
CA THR A 145 -3.69 3.40 21.55
C THR A 145 -2.30 3.61 22.14
N VAL A 146 -1.28 2.96 21.57
CA VAL A 146 0.10 3.14 22.03
C VAL A 146 0.61 4.53 21.69
N MET A 147 0.35 5.05 20.49
CA MET A 147 0.80 6.37 20.06
C MET A 147 0.16 7.53 20.83
N LEU A 148 -1.07 7.36 21.33
CA LEU A 148 -1.79 8.38 22.09
C LEU A 148 -1.48 8.33 23.59
N ASN A 149 -0.87 7.27 24.09
CA ASN A 149 -0.51 7.10 25.51
C ASN A 149 1.00 7.18 25.71
N ALA A 150 1.46 8.22 26.40
CA ALA A 150 2.87 8.45 26.66
C ALA A 150 3.54 7.29 27.44
N ASP A 151 2.84 6.72 28.42
CA ASP A 151 3.36 5.60 29.21
C ASP A 151 3.54 4.33 28.38
N PHE A 152 2.61 4.04 27.47
CA PHE A 152 2.73 2.91 26.56
C PHE A 152 3.80 3.12 25.50
N THR A 153 3.94 4.35 24.98
CA THR A 153 5.05 4.68 24.08
C THR A 153 6.39 4.51 24.80
N ALA A 154 6.50 4.93 26.06
CA ALA A 154 7.73 4.78 26.86
C ALA A 154 8.05 3.31 27.16
N PHE A 155 7.03 2.50 27.48
CA PHE A 155 7.20 1.07 27.79
C PHE A 155 7.57 0.25 26.55
N TRP A 156 6.84 0.43 25.45
CA TRP A 156 7.05 -0.37 24.23
C TRP A 156 8.16 0.16 23.34
N GLY A 157 8.49 1.46 23.45
CA GLY A 157 9.37 2.18 22.53
C GLY A 157 8.77 2.38 21.13
N ASN A 158 8.00 1.41 20.64
CA ASN A 158 7.37 1.42 19.32
C ASN A 158 6.03 0.64 19.31
N PRO A 159 4.98 1.18 18.68
CA PRO A 159 3.68 0.51 18.51
C PRO A 159 3.66 -0.81 17.70
N VAL A 160 4.72 -1.18 16.96
CA VAL A 160 4.71 -2.38 16.09
C VAL A 160 4.40 -3.68 16.84
N ILE A 161 5.11 -3.94 17.95
CA ILE A 161 4.93 -5.18 18.73
C ILE A 161 3.52 -5.28 19.33
N PRO A 162 3.01 -4.29 20.08
CA PRO A 162 1.66 -4.36 20.65
C PRO A 162 0.59 -4.41 19.56
N SER A 163 0.80 -3.73 18.42
CA SER A 163 -0.08 -3.81 17.26
C SER A 163 -0.19 -5.23 16.71
N CYS A 164 0.93 -5.92 16.47
CA CYS A 164 0.93 -7.31 16.01
C CYS A 164 0.27 -8.27 17.01
N LEU A 165 0.53 -8.12 18.31
CA LEU A 165 -0.06 -8.97 19.35
C LEU A 165 -1.57 -8.81 19.43
N PHE A 166 -2.05 -7.56 19.37
CA PHE A 166 -3.48 -7.29 19.41
C PHE A 166 -4.18 -7.74 18.13
N ALA A 167 -3.55 -7.52 16.96
CA ALA A 167 -4.04 -8.02 15.69
C ALA A 167 -4.21 -9.54 15.70
N LEU A 168 -3.21 -10.27 16.22
CA LEU A 168 -3.24 -11.73 16.32
C LEU A 168 -4.35 -12.21 17.25
N THR A 169 -4.44 -11.63 18.45
CA THR A 169 -5.45 -12.01 19.44
C THR A 169 -6.86 -11.68 18.97
N ALA A 170 -7.10 -10.48 18.41
CA ALA A 170 -8.38 -10.09 17.84
C ALA A 170 -8.78 -11.01 16.68
N GLY A 171 -7.86 -11.27 15.75
CA GLY A 171 -8.07 -12.19 14.63
C GLY A 171 -8.43 -13.60 15.07
N VAL A 172 -7.71 -14.13 16.06
CA VAL A 172 -7.95 -15.47 16.63
C VAL A 172 -9.30 -15.53 17.34
N VAL A 173 -9.57 -14.61 18.25
CA VAL A 173 -10.82 -14.59 19.03
C VAL A 173 -12.02 -14.47 18.11
N VAL A 174 -12.00 -13.52 17.18
CA VAL A 174 -13.14 -13.31 16.26
C VAL A 174 -13.32 -14.51 15.35
N SER A 175 -12.26 -15.09 14.79
CA SER A 175 -12.37 -16.30 13.93
C SER A 175 -12.88 -17.53 14.68
N LEU A 176 -12.69 -17.61 16.01
CA LEU A 176 -13.21 -18.70 16.82
C LEU A 176 -14.69 -18.52 17.17
N VAL A 177 -15.12 -17.28 17.41
CA VAL A 177 -16.51 -16.94 17.80
C VAL A 177 -17.43 -16.88 16.58
N THR A 178 -16.91 -16.56 15.39
CA THR A 178 -17.70 -16.54 14.16
C THR A 178 -17.73 -17.89 13.45
N PRO A 179 -18.74 -18.14 12.58
CA PRO A 179 -18.85 -19.40 11.84
C PRO A 179 -17.60 -19.69 11.00
N ALA A 180 -17.19 -20.96 10.96
CA ALA A 180 -16.10 -21.38 10.11
C ALA A 180 -16.44 -21.17 8.63
N ASN A 181 -15.44 -20.78 7.84
CA ASN A 181 -15.60 -20.66 6.40
C ASN A 181 -15.97 -22.01 5.80
N GLN A 182 -17.06 -22.07 5.04
CA GLN A 182 -17.58 -23.28 4.41
C GLN A 182 -17.00 -23.49 3.00
N VAL A 183 -16.30 -22.49 2.46
CA VAL A 183 -15.72 -22.56 1.13
C VAL A 183 -14.40 -23.33 1.20
N THR A 184 -14.33 -24.45 0.46
CA THR A 184 -13.09 -25.23 0.35
C THR A 184 -12.02 -24.45 -0.42
N PRO A 185 -10.71 -24.72 -0.20
CA PRO A 185 -9.64 -24.03 -0.93
C PRO A 185 -9.74 -24.12 -2.46
N GLU A 186 -10.24 -25.25 -2.97
CA GLU A 186 -10.45 -25.46 -4.42
C GLU A 186 -11.59 -24.58 -4.95
N GLN A 187 -12.70 -24.48 -4.22
CA GLN A 187 -13.81 -23.59 -4.58
C GLN A 187 -13.40 -22.11 -4.49
N ALA A 188 -12.63 -21.73 -3.46
CA ALA A 188 -12.13 -20.36 -3.33
C ALA A 188 -11.22 -19.98 -4.52
N LYS A 189 -10.37 -20.92 -4.96
CA LYS A 189 -9.54 -20.72 -6.15
C LYS A 189 -10.40 -20.58 -7.41
N ALA A 190 -11.40 -21.45 -7.59
CA ALA A 190 -12.28 -21.39 -8.75
C ALA A 190 -13.04 -20.05 -8.85
N ILE A 191 -13.54 -19.53 -7.73
CA ILE A 191 -14.20 -18.22 -7.67
C ILE A 191 -13.23 -17.10 -8.07
N LEU A 192 -12.00 -17.12 -7.55
CA LEU A 192 -10.99 -16.11 -7.90
C LEU A 192 -10.56 -16.20 -9.37
N ASP A 193 -10.43 -17.40 -9.91
CA ASP A 193 -10.10 -17.62 -11.33
C ASP A 193 -11.24 -17.14 -12.23
N GLU A 194 -12.50 -17.33 -11.82
CA GLU A 194 -13.69 -16.82 -12.53
C GLU A 194 -13.79 -15.29 -12.46
N GLU A 195 -13.54 -14.68 -11.30
CA GLU A 195 -13.47 -13.21 -11.17
C GLU A 195 -12.34 -12.63 -12.05
N ARG A 196 -11.17 -13.27 -12.07
CA ARG A 196 -10.06 -12.88 -12.94
C ARG A 196 -10.43 -12.99 -14.41
N ALA A 197 -11.05 -14.10 -14.81
CA ALA A 197 -11.50 -14.31 -16.18
C ALA A 197 -12.57 -13.29 -16.58
N ALA A 198 -13.52 -12.96 -15.72
CA ALA A 198 -14.53 -11.93 -15.97
C ALA A 198 -13.87 -10.56 -16.22
N MET A 199 -12.91 -10.16 -15.36
CA MET A 199 -12.15 -8.92 -15.56
C MET A 199 -11.33 -8.93 -16.86
N GLU A 200 -10.78 -10.07 -17.27
CA GLU A 200 -10.03 -10.21 -18.52
C GLU A 200 -10.93 -10.25 -19.76
N MET A 201 -12.09 -10.89 -19.66
CA MET A 201 -13.07 -11.01 -20.73
C MET A 201 -13.73 -9.66 -21.03
N GLU A 202 -14.16 -8.91 -20.01
CA GLU A 202 -14.64 -7.52 -20.17
C GLU A 202 -13.58 -6.66 -20.89
N VAL A 203 -12.30 -6.87 -20.58
CA VAL A 203 -11.19 -6.19 -21.26
C VAL A 203 -10.99 -6.69 -22.70
N SER A 204 -11.33 -7.94 -23.02
CA SER A 204 -11.09 -8.57 -24.33
C SER A 204 -12.24 -8.42 -25.32
N GLU A 205 -13.50 -8.55 -24.89
CA GLU A 205 -14.69 -8.35 -25.72
C GLU A 205 -14.75 -6.90 -26.21
N GLU A 206 -14.43 -5.97 -25.32
CA GLU A 206 -14.32 -4.55 -25.66
C GLU A 206 -13.15 -4.28 -26.65
N LYS A 207 -12.07 -5.10 -26.67
CA LYS A 207 -11.03 -5.01 -27.72
C LYS A 207 -11.49 -5.59 -29.07
N ALA A 208 -12.37 -6.59 -29.05
CA ALA A 208 -12.89 -7.22 -30.25
C ALA A 208 -13.94 -6.33 -30.93
N GLU A 209 -14.80 -5.67 -30.14
CA GLU A 209 -15.80 -4.72 -30.60
C GLU A 209 -15.15 -3.46 -31.23
N GLU A 210 -14.04 -2.98 -30.65
CA GLU A 210 -13.24 -1.86 -31.19
C GLU A 210 -12.50 -2.21 -32.50
N ARG A 211 -12.24 -3.50 -32.77
CA ARG A 211 -11.62 -3.99 -34.01
C ARG A 211 -12.61 -4.38 -35.10
N ALA A 212 -13.90 -4.45 -34.80
CA ALA A 212 -14.92 -4.72 -35.81
C ALA A 212 -15.05 -3.49 -36.74
N PRO A 213 -14.97 -3.65 -38.07
CA PRO A 213 -15.18 -2.54 -38.97
C PRO A 213 -16.60 -2.00 -38.75
N GLN A 214 -16.70 -0.71 -38.39
CA GLN A 214 -17.97 -0.01 -38.30
C GLN A 214 -18.71 -0.19 -39.63
N ARG A 215 -19.72 -1.06 -39.65
CA ARG A 215 -20.57 -1.25 -40.83
C ARG A 215 -21.19 0.12 -41.13
N PRO A 216 -21.02 0.67 -42.35
CA PRO A 216 -21.67 1.93 -42.69
C PRO A 216 -23.17 1.72 -42.53
N ALA A 217 -23.80 2.58 -41.74
CA ALA A 217 -25.24 2.64 -41.61
C ALA A 217 -25.83 2.81 -43.02
N THR A 218 -26.51 1.78 -43.51
CA THR A 218 -27.30 1.85 -44.73
C THR A 218 -28.37 2.92 -44.51
N ALA A 219 -28.16 4.07 -45.14
CA ALA A 219 -29.17 5.11 -45.29
C ALA A 219 -30.32 4.53 -46.12
N ASN A 220 -31.51 4.47 -45.52
CA ASN A 220 -32.80 4.41 -46.21
C ASN A 220 -33.59 5.64 -45.78
#